data_AF-A0A661DNK3-F1
#
_entry.id   AF-A0A661DNK3-F1
#
_cell.length_a   1.000
_cell.length_b   1.000
_cell.length_c   1.000
_cell.angle_alpha   90.00
_cell.angle_beta   90.00
_cell.angle_gamma   90.00
#
_symmetry.space_group_name_H-M   'P 1'
#
loop_
_entity.id
_entity.type
_entity.pdbx_description
1 polymer ?
#
loop_
_entity_poly.entity_id
_entity_poly.type
_entity_poly.pdbx_seq_one_letter_code
_entity_poly.pdbx_strand_id
1 'polypeptide(L)'
;MWIAEAGKSIRDTNPGVDSLWEFSPVTDNNLMYIYFVYDWTSPMYKISLKEKKTMAAKEAGHPVEPSGQLNRYARKVMNMEIENVNRAIAKFVQLQRDSDQDRALLDSLQNQINEITHTMGEPSKDVKELKDKVAITKILKDLIGQRKDLARLLDLRLTEAEEEAEKEIEKEMSALDRYNVTTQEKLTDVQ
;
A
#
# COMPACT_ATOMS: atom_id res chain seq x y z
N MET A 1 6.69 -3.93 -1.77
CA MET A 1 7.43 -2.99 -2.66
C MET A 1 8.84 -3.51 -2.83
N TRP A 2 9.42 -3.48 -4.04
CA TRP A 2 10.80 -3.96 -4.23
C TRP A 2 11.80 -2.87 -3.87
N ILE A 3 12.91 -3.27 -3.25
CA ILE A 3 14.02 -2.40 -2.88
C ILE A 3 15.15 -2.62 -3.89
N ALA A 4 15.64 -1.55 -4.51
CA ALA A 4 16.84 -1.59 -5.34
C ALA A 4 17.92 -0.71 -4.71
N GLU A 5 19.06 -1.31 -4.36
CA GLU A 5 20.23 -0.61 -3.83
C GLU A 5 21.39 -0.68 -4.84
N ALA A 6 22.13 0.42 -4.98
CA ALA A 6 23.26 0.47 -5.91
C ALA A 6 24.31 -0.60 -5.57
N GLY A 7 24.66 -1.41 -6.58
CA GLY A 7 25.67 -2.46 -6.43
C GLY A 7 25.19 -3.74 -5.72
N LYS A 8 23.90 -3.85 -5.37
CA LYS A 8 23.31 -5.08 -4.83
C LYS A 8 22.38 -5.75 -5.85
N SER A 9 22.27 -7.07 -5.76
CA SER A 9 21.27 -7.81 -6.52
C SER A 9 19.86 -7.50 -6.00
N ILE A 10 18.87 -7.48 -6.90
CA ILE A 10 17.45 -7.45 -6.51
C ILE A 10 17.09 -8.62 -5.60
N ARG A 11 17.72 -9.78 -5.78
CA ARG A 11 17.47 -10.96 -4.95
C ARG A 11 17.99 -10.78 -3.53
N ASP A 12 19.12 -10.11 -3.37
CA ASP A 12 19.71 -9.85 -2.06
C ASP A 12 18.86 -8.86 -1.25
N THR A 13 18.31 -7.84 -1.93
CA THR A 13 17.49 -6.80 -1.30
C THR A 13 16.03 -7.19 -1.11
N ASN A 14 15.56 -8.24 -1.81
CA ASN A 14 14.18 -8.71 -1.76
C ASN A 14 14.13 -10.22 -1.50
N PRO A 15 14.43 -10.66 -0.26
CA PRO A 15 14.37 -12.06 0.10
C PRO A 15 12.96 -12.60 -0.14
N GLY A 16 12.84 -13.62 -0.98
CA GLY A 16 11.55 -14.20 -1.38
C GLY A 16 11.16 -13.96 -2.84
N VAL A 17 11.91 -13.15 -3.61
CA VAL A 17 11.66 -13.01 -5.06
C VAL A 17 11.64 -14.38 -5.76
N ASP A 18 12.58 -15.26 -5.44
CA ASP A 18 12.65 -16.60 -6.05
C ASP A 18 11.59 -17.58 -5.52
N SER A 19 10.82 -17.22 -4.49
CA SER A 19 9.66 -18.03 -4.06
C SER A 19 8.52 -17.99 -5.08
N LEU A 20 8.53 -16.99 -5.96
CA LEU A 20 7.60 -16.87 -7.07
C LEU A 20 8.23 -17.46 -8.33
N TRP A 21 7.58 -18.49 -8.87
CA TRP A 21 8.08 -19.26 -10.01
C TRP A 21 8.24 -18.40 -11.28
N GLU A 22 7.52 -17.29 -11.40
CA GLU A 22 7.65 -16.34 -12.50
C GLU A 22 8.99 -15.58 -12.48
N PHE A 23 9.57 -15.36 -11.29
CA PHE A 23 10.82 -14.61 -11.12
C PHE A 23 12.07 -15.51 -11.08
N SER A 24 11.91 -16.76 -10.62
CA SER A 24 12.99 -17.75 -10.55
C SER A 24 13.84 -17.88 -11.83
N PRO A 25 13.28 -17.94 -13.05
CA PRO A 25 14.07 -18.09 -14.27
C PRO A 25 14.64 -16.77 -14.82
N VAL A 26 14.48 -15.64 -14.12
CA VAL A 26 14.82 -14.30 -14.62
C VAL A 26 16.13 -13.83 -13.99
N THR A 27 17.12 -13.48 -14.81
CA THR A 27 18.41 -12.96 -14.33
C THR A 27 18.26 -11.66 -13.55
N ASP A 28 19.20 -11.36 -12.65
CA ASP A 28 19.19 -10.10 -11.86
C ASP A 28 19.08 -8.83 -12.71
N ASN A 29 19.81 -8.74 -13.82
CA ASN A 29 19.72 -7.59 -14.72
C ASN A 29 18.29 -7.40 -15.25
N ASN A 30 17.61 -8.49 -15.62
CA ASN A 30 16.23 -8.42 -16.06
C ASN A 30 15.27 -8.05 -14.90
N LEU A 31 15.50 -8.53 -13.68
CA LEU A 31 14.70 -8.13 -12.52
C LEU A 31 14.88 -6.65 -12.20
N MET A 32 16.12 -6.15 -12.25
CA MET A 32 16.45 -4.73 -12.07
C MET A 32 15.83 -3.87 -13.19
N TYR A 33 15.86 -4.36 -14.43
CA TYR A 33 15.14 -3.74 -15.54
C TYR A 33 13.64 -3.64 -15.28
N ILE A 34 13.01 -4.72 -14.81
CA ILE A 34 11.57 -4.75 -14.48
C ILE A 34 11.27 -3.70 -13.40
N TYR A 35 12.05 -3.67 -12.32
CA TYR A 35 11.92 -2.65 -11.28
C TYR A 35 11.99 -1.23 -11.86
N PHE A 36 13.04 -0.89 -12.61
CA PHE A 36 13.19 0.48 -13.11
C PHE A 36 12.10 0.92 -14.08
N VAL A 37 11.53 0.00 -14.86
CA VAL A 37 10.48 0.32 -15.85
C VAL A 37 9.10 0.38 -15.23
N TYR A 38 8.77 -0.57 -14.36
CA TYR A 38 7.39 -0.83 -13.94
C TYR A 38 7.09 -0.48 -12.48
N ASP A 39 8.11 -0.26 -11.64
CA ASP A 39 7.90 0.20 -10.27
C ASP A 39 7.58 1.72 -10.27
N TRP A 40 6.47 2.10 -9.64
CA TRP A 40 6.07 3.49 -9.44
C TRP A 40 7.01 4.32 -8.56
N THR A 41 7.78 3.68 -7.68
CA THR A 41 8.83 4.32 -6.89
C THR A 41 10.17 4.37 -7.59
N SER A 42 10.27 3.82 -8.80
CA SER A 42 11.45 3.95 -9.64
C SER A 42 11.79 5.43 -9.88
N PRO A 43 13.06 5.83 -9.81
CA PRO A 43 13.48 7.19 -10.15
C PRO A 43 13.15 7.57 -11.61
N MET A 44 12.87 6.57 -12.47
CA MET A 44 12.54 6.78 -13.88
C MET A 44 11.03 6.89 -14.13
N TYR A 45 10.17 6.87 -13.11
CA TYR A 45 8.71 6.78 -13.28
C TYR A 45 8.14 7.87 -14.21
N LYS A 46 8.65 9.11 -14.11
CA LYS A 46 8.17 10.29 -14.84
C LYS A 46 8.68 10.41 -16.30
N ILE A 47 9.55 9.51 -16.74
CA ILE A 47 10.17 9.56 -18.07
C ILE A 47 9.28 8.82 -19.09
N SER A 48 9.32 9.24 -20.36
CA SER A 48 8.60 8.55 -21.45
C SER A 48 8.97 7.06 -21.50
N LEU A 49 8.00 6.19 -21.82
CA LEU A 49 8.22 4.74 -21.77
C LEU A 49 9.40 4.27 -22.64
N LYS A 50 9.59 4.89 -23.81
CA LYS A 50 10.67 4.54 -24.74
C LYS A 50 12.05 4.86 -24.17
N GLU A 51 12.21 6.06 -23.62
CA GLU A 51 13.45 6.49 -22.96
C GLU A 51 13.68 5.69 -21.67
N LYS A 52 12.63 5.51 -20.87
CA LYS A 52 12.62 4.70 -19.64
C LYS A 52 13.16 3.30 -19.90
N LYS A 53 12.63 2.58 -20.91
CA LYS A 53 13.11 1.24 -21.27
C LYS A 53 14.60 1.22 -21.62
N THR A 54 15.07 2.25 -22.34
CA THR A 54 16.46 2.32 -22.79
C THR A 54 17.40 2.65 -21.62
N MET A 55 17.03 3.60 -20.76
CA MET A 55 17.80 3.97 -19.57
C MET A 55 17.80 2.82 -18.55
N ALA A 56 16.64 2.25 -18.25
CA ALA A 56 16.50 1.12 -17.34
C ALA A 56 17.37 -0.06 -17.76
N ALA A 57 17.42 -0.38 -19.06
CA ALA A 57 18.27 -1.47 -19.54
C ALA A 57 19.77 -1.18 -19.32
N LYS A 58 20.21 0.08 -19.50
CA LYS A 58 21.60 0.48 -19.24
C LYS A 58 21.93 0.43 -17.75
N GLU A 59 21.08 1.02 -16.91
CA GLU A 59 21.27 1.02 -15.45
C GLU A 59 21.20 -0.39 -14.84
N ALA A 60 20.39 -1.27 -15.42
CA ALA A 60 20.33 -2.68 -15.05
C ALA A 60 21.56 -3.49 -15.49
N GLY A 61 22.56 -2.86 -16.12
CA GLY A 61 23.82 -3.50 -16.49
C GLY A 61 23.75 -4.33 -17.78
N HIS A 62 22.78 -4.09 -18.66
CA HIS A 62 22.79 -4.75 -19.97
C HIS A 62 23.94 -4.22 -20.85
N PRO A 63 24.70 -5.11 -21.52
CA PRO A 63 25.83 -4.70 -22.34
C PRO A 63 25.44 -3.76 -23.50
N VAL A 64 26.30 -2.80 -23.77
CA VAL A 64 26.20 -1.87 -24.89
C VAL A 64 27.25 -2.26 -25.93
N GLU A 65 26.82 -2.40 -27.19
CA GLU A 65 27.69 -2.66 -28.34
C GLU A 65 28.56 -1.43 -28.64
N PRO A 66 29.71 -1.58 -29.34
CA PRO A 66 30.56 -0.44 -29.71
C PRO A 66 29.85 0.68 -30.49
N SER A 67 28.73 0.36 -31.14
CA SER A 67 27.85 1.31 -31.82
C SER A 67 27.09 2.25 -30.87
N GLY A 68 27.20 2.06 -29.55
CA GLY A 68 26.44 2.78 -28.53
C GLY A 68 25.02 2.24 -28.32
N GLN A 69 24.62 1.19 -29.05
CA GLN A 69 23.32 0.54 -28.90
C GLN A 69 23.37 -0.59 -27.89
N LEU A 70 22.26 -0.84 -27.19
CA LEU A 70 22.12 -2.02 -26.35
C LEU A 70 22.29 -3.29 -27.17
N ASN A 71 22.86 -4.34 -26.56
CA ASN A 71 23.08 -5.59 -27.25
C ASN A 71 21.77 -6.23 -27.73
N ARG A 72 21.88 -7.19 -28.66
CA ARG A 72 20.71 -7.89 -29.22
C ARG A 72 19.78 -8.45 -28.15
N TYR A 73 20.31 -9.03 -27.08
CA TYR A 73 19.49 -9.61 -26.01
C TYR A 73 18.66 -8.56 -25.26
N ALA A 74 19.28 -7.45 -24.87
CA ALA A 74 18.61 -6.35 -24.17
C ALA A 74 17.53 -5.71 -25.05
N ARG A 75 17.77 -5.58 -26.36
CA ARG A 75 16.74 -5.14 -27.31
C ARG A 75 15.53 -6.09 -27.32
N LYS A 76 15.75 -7.41 -27.28
CA LYS A 76 14.67 -8.41 -27.17
C LYS A 76 13.90 -8.28 -25.86
N VAL A 77 14.59 -8.07 -24.74
CA VAL A 77 13.97 -7.81 -23.43
C VAL A 77 13.06 -6.58 -23.51
N MET A 78 13.56 -5.46 -24.04
CA MET A 78 12.79 -4.21 -24.17
C MET A 78 11.56 -4.35 -25.06
N ASN A 79 11.66 -5.18 -26.10
CA ASN A 79 10.59 -5.44 -27.07
C ASN A 79 9.62 -6.54 -26.62
N MET A 80 9.77 -7.08 -25.41
CA MET A 80 8.93 -8.17 -24.89
C MET A 80 9.02 -9.44 -25.75
N GLU A 81 10.20 -9.76 -26.28
CA GLU A 81 10.45 -10.96 -27.09
C GLU A 81 10.98 -12.14 -26.24
N ILE A 82 11.12 -11.95 -24.92
CA ILE A 82 11.67 -12.93 -23.99
C ILE A 82 10.58 -13.38 -23.01
N GLU A 83 10.08 -14.60 -23.19
CA GLU A 83 8.84 -15.07 -22.55
C GLU A 83 8.90 -15.10 -21.02
N ASN A 84 10.00 -15.60 -20.43
CA ASN A 84 10.16 -15.61 -18.98
C ASN A 84 10.19 -14.20 -18.39
N VAL A 85 10.80 -13.25 -19.09
CA VAL A 85 10.80 -11.83 -18.67
C VAL A 85 9.40 -11.24 -18.76
N ASN A 86 8.64 -11.56 -19.81
CA ASN A 86 7.25 -11.09 -19.95
C ASN A 86 6.35 -11.61 -18.82
N ARG A 87 6.50 -12.88 -18.44
CA ARG A 87 5.76 -13.46 -17.31
C ARG A 87 6.11 -12.75 -16.00
N ALA A 88 7.39 -12.49 -15.75
CA ALA A 88 7.83 -11.71 -14.60
C ALA A 88 7.27 -10.28 -14.62
N ILE A 89 7.27 -9.59 -15.76
CA ILE A 89 6.65 -8.26 -15.90
C ILE A 89 5.17 -8.33 -15.53
N ALA A 90 4.42 -9.29 -16.07
CA ALA A 90 3.01 -9.44 -15.78
C ALA A 90 2.76 -9.67 -14.29
N LYS A 91 3.54 -10.56 -13.66
CA LYS A 91 3.45 -10.82 -12.22
C LYS A 91 3.82 -9.59 -11.39
N PHE A 92 4.86 -8.88 -11.77
CA PHE A 92 5.30 -7.68 -11.07
C PHE A 92 4.24 -6.57 -11.14
N VAL A 93 3.67 -6.31 -12.32
CA VAL A 93 2.60 -5.32 -12.49
C VAL A 93 1.35 -5.72 -11.70
N GLN A 94 1.02 -7.02 -11.64
CA GLN A 94 -0.05 -7.50 -10.79
C GLN A 94 0.21 -7.19 -9.31
N LEU A 95 1.39 -7.54 -8.79
CA LEU A 95 1.76 -7.29 -7.39
C LEU A 95 1.74 -5.79 -7.04
N GLN A 96 2.16 -4.93 -7.98
CA GLN A 96 2.06 -3.47 -7.82
C GLN A 96 0.60 -3.01 -7.76
N ARG A 97 -0.26 -3.50 -8.66
CA ARG A 97 -1.68 -3.15 -8.66
C ARG A 97 -2.40 -3.61 -7.39
N ASP A 98 -2.12 -4.82 -6.93
CA ASP A 98 -2.71 -5.35 -5.70
C ASP A 98 -2.28 -4.45 -4.52
N SER A 99 -0.98 -4.12 -4.44
CA SER A 99 -0.46 -3.18 -3.44
C SER A 99 -1.05 -1.76 -3.55
N ASP A 100 -1.31 -1.26 -4.76
CA ASP A 100 -1.91 0.07 -4.98
C ASP A 100 -3.37 0.10 -4.58
N GLN A 101 -4.12 -0.95 -4.91
CA GLN A 101 -5.53 -1.10 -4.52
C GLN A 101 -5.66 -1.19 -3.01
N ASP A 102 -4.81 -1.99 -2.37
CA ASP A 102 -4.82 -2.14 -0.92
C ASP A 102 -4.38 -0.84 -0.22
N ARG A 103 -3.44 -0.07 -0.79
CA ARG A 103 -3.07 1.28 -0.31
C ARG A 103 -4.20 2.29 -0.48
N ALA A 104 -4.83 2.33 -1.65
CA ALA A 104 -5.97 3.22 -1.90
C ALA A 104 -7.15 2.90 -0.96
N LEU A 105 -7.35 1.62 -0.62
CA LEU A 105 -8.32 1.20 0.37
C LEU A 105 -7.95 1.67 1.78
N LEU A 106 -6.67 1.56 2.17
CA LEU A 106 -6.18 2.12 3.44
C LEU A 106 -6.41 3.64 3.53
N ASP A 107 -6.06 4.39 2.49
CA ASP A 107 -6.26 5.84 2.45
C ASP A 107 -7.75 6.20 2.52
N SER A 108 -8.62 5.43 1.84
CA SER A 108 -10.07 5.61 1.92
C SER A 108 -10.61 5.34 3.32
N LEU A 109 -10.17 4.25 3.97
CA LEU A 109 -10.55 3.94 5.36
C LEU A 109 -10.09 5.04 6.31
N GLN A 110 -8.87 5.56 6.13
CA GLN A 110 -8.35 6.68 6.92
C GLN A 110 -9.21 7.93 6.79
N ASN A 111 -9.60 8.29 5.56
CA ASN A 111 -10.45 9.46 5.33
C ASN A 111 -11.83 9.30 5.98
N GLN A 112 -12.45 8.11 5.88
CA GLN A 112 -13.71 7.83 6.56
C GLN A 112 -13.59 7.90 8.08
N ILE A 113 -12.50 7.37 8.66
CA ILE A 113 -12.21 7.48 10.09
C ILE A 113 -12.10 8.96 10.49
N ASN A 114 -11.39 9.77 9.73
CA ASN A 114 -11.22 11.21 10.01
C ASN A 114 -12.55 11.96 9.93
N GLU A 115 -13.38 11.71 8.91
CA GLU A 115 -14.70 12.33 8.74
C GLU A 115 -15.66 11.97 9.89
N ILE A 116 -15.67 10.70 10.31
CA ILE A 116 -16.49 10.23 11.43
C ILE A 116 -15.99 10.86 12.74
N THR A 117 -14.68 10.87 12.97
CA THR A 117 -14.07 11.44 14.18
C THR A 117 -14.36 12.94 14.26
N HIS A 118 -14.27 13.67 13.14
CA HIS A 118 -14.64 15.08 13.07
C HIS A 118 -16.11 15.31 13.45
N THR A 119 -17.01 14.50 12.88
CA THR A 119 -18.45 14.56 13.18
C THR A 119 -18.75 14.24 14.65
N MET A 120 -17.97 13.33 15.26
CA MET A 120 -18.09 12.99 16.67
C MET A 120 -17.62 14.12 17.59
N GLY A 121 -16.56 14.83 17.22
CA GLY A 121 -15.99 15.95 17.98
C GLY A 121 -16.87 17.20 18.02
N GLU A 122 -17.86 17.32 17.13
CA GLU A 122 -18.82 18.42 17.19
C GLU A 122 -19.75 18.31 18.40
N PRO A 123 -20.17 19.41 19.06
CA PRO A 123 -21.15 19.35 20.14
C PRO A 123 -22.51 18.88 19.63
N SER A 124 -23.12 17.87 20.26
CA SER A 124 -24.47 17.42 19.91
C SER A 124 -25.52 18.44 20.36
N LYS A 125 -26.49 18.72 19.49
CA LYS A 125 -27.56 19.69 19.72
C LYS A 125 -28.82 19.04 20.30
N ASP A 126 -29.00 17.74 20.11
CA ASP A 126 -30.14 17.00 20.65
C ASP A 126 -29.84 15.51 20.99
N VAL A 127 -30.81 14.85 21.65
CA VAL A 127 -30.73 13.45 22.09
C VAL A 127 -30.71 12.46 20.92
N LYS A 128 -31.25 12.85 19.77
CA LYS A 128 -31.25 12.01 18.56
C LYS A 128 -29.85 11.98 17.95
N GLU A 129 -29.20 13.13 17.83
CA GLU A 129 -27.80 13.25 17.40
C GLU A 129 -26.85 12.48 18.35
N LEU A 130 -27.13 12.48 19.66
CA LEU A 130 -26.39 11.67 20.63
C LEU A 130 -26.54 10.16 20.36
N LYS A 131 -27.76 9.68 20.10
CA LYS A 131 -27.99 8.25 19.77
C LYS A 131 -27.35 7.86 18.44
N ASP A 132 -27.42 8.74 17.45
CA ASP A 132 -26.82 8.52 16.14
C ASP A 132 -25.28 8.46 16.27
N LYS A 133 -24.66 9.33 17.08
CA LYS A 133 -23.22 9.27 17.39
C LYS A 133 -22.81 7.96 18.08
N VAL A 134 -23.63 7.44 19.00
CA VAL A 134 -23.36 6.13 19.61
C VAL A 134 -23.46 4.99 18.60
N ALA A 135 -24.41 5.03 17.67
CA ALA A 135 -24.49 4.04 16.59
C ALA A 135 -23.27 4.10 15.65
N ILE A 136 -22.82 5.32 15.32
CA ILE A 136 -21.63 5.58 14.51
C ILE A 136 -20.35 5.11 15.21
N THR A 137 -20.31 5.14 16.54
CA THR A 137 -19.18 4.65 17.36
C THR A 137 -18.86 3.18 17.05
N LYS A 138 -19.89 2.33 16.87
CA LYS A 138 -19.67 0.92 16.51
C LYS A 138 -19.02 0.78 15.12
N ILE A 139 -19.51 1.55 14.15
CA ILE A 139 -18.98 1.56 12.78
C ILE A 139 -17.52 2.03 12.76
N LEU A 140 -17.18 3.06 13.56
CA LEU A 140 -15.82 3.56 13.69
C LEU A 140 -14.85 2.48 14.23
N LYS A 141 -15.28 1.72 15.24
CA LYS A 141 -14.54 0.56 15.80
C LYS A 141 -14.22 -0.47 14.71
N ASP A 142 -15.24 -0.81 13.91
CA ASP A 142 -15.10 -1.80 12.83
C ASP A 142 -14.16 -1.28 11.73
N LEU A 143 -14.25 -0.01 11.35
CA LEU A 143 -13.36 0.62 10.34
C LEU A 143 -11.90 0.67 10.80
N ILE A 144 -11.64 1.01 12.07
CA ILE A 144 -10.28 1.00 12.65
C ILE A 144 -9.72 -0.43 12.64
N GLY A 145 -10.53 -1.42 13.04
CA GLY A 145 -10.15 -2.83 12.99
C GLY A 145 -9.77 -3.27 11.57
N GLN A 146 -10.60 -2.94 10.59
CA GLN A 146 -10.34 -3.24 9.17
C GLN A 146 -9.05 -2.56 8.66
N ARG A 147 -8.79 -1.31 9.05
CA ARG A 147 -7.55 -0.60 8.70
C ARG A 147 -6.33 -1.30 9.30
N LYS A 148 -6.38 -1.73 10.56
CA LYS A 148 -5.29 -2.45 11.25
C LYS A 148 -4.98 -3.78 10.56
N ASP A 149 -6.01 -4.56 10.26
CA ASP A 149 -5.85 -5.86 9.61
C ASP A 149 -5.27 -5.69 8.20
N LEU A 150 -5.74 -4.70 7.44
CA LEU A 150 -5.23 -4.41 6.10
C LEU A 150 -3.78 -3.89 6.14
N ALA A 151 -3.45 -2.99 7.06
CA ALA A 151 -2.08 -2.49 7.23
C ALA A 151 -1.11 -3.63 7.61
N ARG A 152 -1.55 -4.56 8.46
CA ARG A 152 -0.77 -5.75 8.85
C ARG A 152 -0.58 -6.70 7.68
N LEU A 153 -1.60 -6.92 6.84
CA LEU A 153 -1.48 -7.74 5.64
C LEU A 153 -0.50 -7.15 4.62
N LEU A 154 -0.40 -5.83 4.56
CA LEU A 154 0.52 -5.10 3.69
C LEU A 154 1.93 -4.89 4.26
N ASP A 155 2.19 -5.39 5.47
CA ASP A 155 3.44 -5.16 6.21
C ASP A 155 3.80 -3.67 6.33
N LEU A 156 2.77 -2.81 6.38
CA LEU A 156 2.93 -1.39 6.58
C LEU A 156 2.95 -1.12 8.09
N ARG A 157 4.08 -0.58 8.57
CA ARG A 157 4.18 -0.08 9.94
C ARG A 157 3.37 1.20 10.04
N LEU A 158 2.29 1.18 10.83
CA LEU A 158 1.56 2.40 11.18
C LEU A 158 2.54 3.40 11.82
N THR A 159 2.36 4.68 11.51
CA THR A 159 3.16 5.75 12.10
C THR A 159 2.77 5.96 13.57
N GLU A 160 3.68 6.49 14.39
CA GLU A 160 3.40 6.78 15.81
C GLU A 160 2.19 7.73 15.98
N ALA A 161 2.02 8.68 15.05
CA ALA A 161 0.88 9.59 15.03
C ALA A 161 -0.45 8.86 14.78
N GLU A 162 -0.45 7.84 13.93
CA GLU A 162 -1.63 7.02 13.66
C GLU A 162 -1.98 6.13 14.85
N GLU A 163 -0.98 5.60 15.56
CA GLU A 163 -1.20 4.84 16.80
C GLU A 163 -1.73 5.72 17.96
N GLU A 164 -1.25 6.97 18.07
CA GLU A 164 -1.75 7.92 19.07
C GLU A 164 -3.20 8.33 18.79
N ALA A 165 -3.53 8.68 17.54
CA ALA A 165 -4.89 9.02 17.15
C ALA A 165 -5.87 7.87 17.43
N GLU A 166 -5.45 6.63 17.20
CA GLU A 166 -6.26 5.45 17.53
C GLU A 166 -6.49 5.27 19.03
N LYS A 167 -5.45 5.48 19.86
CA LYS A 167 -5.59 5.41 21.33
C LYS A 167 -6.54 6.48 21.85
N GLU A 168 -6.50 7.67 21.26
CA GLU A 168 -7.37 8.78 21.64
C GLU A 168 -8.83 8.47 21.28
N ILE A 169 -9.07 7.93 20.08
CA ILE A 169 -10.39 7.43 19.67
C ILE A 169 -10.88 6.32 20.62
N GLU A 170 -10.10 5.28 20.90
CA GLU A 170 -10.49 4.22 21.85
C GLU A 170 -10.88 4.75 23.23
N LYS A 171 -10.20 5.81 23.70
CA LYS A 171 -10.48 6.47 24.97
C LYS A 171 -11.80 7.25 24.94
N GLU A 172 -12.07 8.00 23.86
CA GLU A 172 -13.34 8.70 23.66
C GLU A 172 -14.52 7.71 23.53
N MET A 173 -14.32 6.61 22.82
CA MET A 173 -15.33 5.55 22.69
C MET A 173 -15.67 4.92 24.04
N SER A 174 -14.66 4.67 24.87
CA SER A 174 -14.86 4.17 26.24
C SER A 174 -15.59 5.17 27.14
N ALA A 175 -15.50 6.48 26.85
CA ALA A 175 -16.26 7.50 27.56
C ALA A 175 -17.73 7.54 27.09
N LEU A 176 -17.98 7.42 25.78
CA LEU A 176 -19.32 7.38 25.19
C LEU A 176 -20.09 6.10 25.54
N ASP A 177 -19.45 4.94 25.55
CA ASP A 177 -20.06 3.67 25.98
C ASP A 177 -20.53 3.76 27.43
N ARG A 178 -19.72 4.35 28.33
CA ARG A 178 -20.10 4.61 29.73
C ARG A 178 -21.31 5.52 29.84
N TYR A 179 -21.39 6.55 29.00
CA TYR A 179 -22.50 7.51 28.97
C TYR A 179 -23.80 6.86 28.49
N ASN A 180 -23.72 5.96 27.50
CA ASN A 180 -24.88 5.25 26.98
C ASN A 180 -25.44 4.25 28.00
N VAL A 181 -24.57 3.55 28.75
CA VAL A 181 -24.97 2.68 29.87
C VAL A 181 -25.66 3.47 30.98
N THR A 182 -25.09 4.60 31.41
CA THR A 182 -25.72 5.44 32.45
C THR A 182 -27.05 6.05 32.02
N THR A 183 -27.23 6.30 30.72
CA THR A 183 -28.49 6.85 30.19
C THR A 183 -29.58 5.78 30.09
N GLN A 184 -29.22 4.52 29.78
CA GLN A 184 -30.17 3.39 29.78
C GLN A 184 -30.61 2.98 31.20
N GLU A 185 -29.70 3.01 32.19
CA GLU A 185 -30.02 2.75 33.61
C GLU A 185 -31.01 3.78 34.15
N LYS A 186 -30.79 5.07 33.89
CA LYS A 186 -31.71 6.14 34.32
C LYS A 186 -33.09 6.09 33.67
N LEU A 187 -33.21 5.47 32.49
CA LEU A 187 -34.50 5.31 31.79
C LEU A 187 -35.28 4.07 32.29
N THR A 188 -34.59 3.10 32.89
CA THR A 188 -35.22 1.89 33.45
C THR A 188 -35.67 2.07 34.89
N ASP A 189 -35.04 2.96 35.66
CA ASP A 189 -35.46 3.32 37.03
C ASP A 189 -36.69 4.27 37.10
N VAL A 190 -37.21 4.72 35.96
CA VAL A 190 -38.36 5.64 35.87
C VAL A 190 -39.64 4.93 35.38
N GLN A 191 -39.62 3.61 35.22
CA GLN A 191 -40.79 2.77 34.90
C GLN A 191 -41.25 1.96 36.12
#